data_AF-A0A2W4BIB7-F1
#
_entry.id   AF-A0A2W4BIB7-F1
#
_cell.length_a   1.000
_cell.length_b   1.000
_cell.length_c   1.000
_cell.angle_alpha   90.00
_cell.angle_beta   90.00
_cell.angle_gamma   90.00
#
_symmetry.space_group_name_H-M   'P 1'
#
loop_
_entity.id
_entity.type
_entity.pdbx_description
1 polymer ?
#
loop_
_entity_poly.entity_id
_entity_poly.type
_entity_poly.pdbx_seq_one_letter_code
_entity_poly.pdbx_strand_id
1 'polypeptide(L)'
;MTEVSDQATLKTIQAEQELVTREIRTIGKQLEDLHSIHQEEQRLYSEVVATSSPEERHYFQDRGLDSRDQSTKAQQRLADKERELNKTKKQLLEAEEETYRKQRNALLEEEMEKQ
;
A
#
# COMPACT_ATOMS: atom_id res chain seq x y z
N MET A 1 -9.94 29.12 -21.40
CA MET A 1 -9.09 29.06 -20.17
C MET A 1 -9.22 27.73 -19.43
N THR A 2 -10.28 26.97 -19.65
CA THR A 2 -10.59 25.67 -19.01
C THR A 2 -9.69 24.52 -19.47
N GLU A 3 -9.35 24.43 -20.77
CA GLU A 3 -8.53 23.33 -21.29
C GLU A 3 -7.13 23.22 -20.67
N VAL A 4 -6.46 24.36 -20.46
CA VAL A 4 -5.13 24.40 -19.83
C VAL A 4 -5.20 24.00 -18.35
N SER A 5 -6.33 24.29 -17.70
CA SER A 5 -6.60 23.93 -16.30
C SER A 5 -6.88 22.43 -16.15
N ASP A 6 -7.64 21.84 -17.06
CA ASP A 6 -7.96 20.41 -17.04
C ASP A 6 -6.72 19.55 -17.37
N GLN A 7 -5.90 19.98 -18.32
CA GLN A 7 -4.64 19.31 -18.64
C GLN A 7 -3.64 19.35 -17.47
N ALA A 8 -3.59 20.47 -16.73
CA ALA A 8 -2.78 20.56 -15.52
C ALA A 8 -3.30 19.62 -14.41
N THR A 9 -4.63 19.55 -14.26
CA THR A 9 -5.29 18.66 -13.30
C THR A 9 -5.01 17.18 -13.61
N LEU A 10 -5.11 16.77 -14.87
CA LEU A 10 -4.77 15.41 -15.31
C LEU A 10 -3.32 15.04 -14.97
N LYS A 11 -2.36 15.95 -15.21
CA LYS A 11 -0.94 15.72 -14.87
C LYS A 11 -0.76 15.51 -13.37
N THR A 12 -1.45 16.28 -12.53
CA THR A 12 -1.41 16.11 -11.08
C THR A 12 -1.96 14.75 -10.67
N ILE A 13 -3.14 14.36 -11.21
CA ILE A 13 -3.75 13.06 -10.91
C ILE A 13 -2.81 11.91 -11.31
N GLN A 14 -2.20 11.98 -12.49
CA GLN A 14 -1.26 10.96 -12.98
C GLN A 14 -0.01 10.86 -12.11
N ALA A 15 0.55 12.00 -11.68
CA ALA A 15 1.67 12.01 -10.74
C ALA A 15 1.30 11.36 -9.40
N GLU A 16 0.12 11.64 -8.87
CA GLU A 16 -0.38 11.02 -7.64
C GLU A 16 -0.62 9.50 -7.82
N GLN A 17 -1.18 9.07 -8.95
CA GLN A 17 -1.35 7.64 -9.26
C GLN A 17 0.01 6.91 -9.32
N GLU A 18 1.05 7.53 -9.90
CA GLU A 18 2.39 6.98 -9.91
C GLU A 18 2.95 6.82 -8.49
N LEU A 19 2.79 7.83 -7.63
CA LEU A 19 3.24 7.80 -6.24
C LEU A 19 2.54 6.67 -5.47
N VAL A 20 1.21 6.61 -5.54
CA VAL A 20 0.40 5.56 -4.88
C VAL A 20 0.81 4.17 -5.38
N THR A 21 1.04 4.01 -6.68
CA THR A 21 1.48 2.73 -7.25
C THR A 21 2.86 2.31 -6.74
N ARG A 22 3.81 3.25 -6.62
CA ARG A 22 5.14 2.98 -6.04
C ARG A 22 5.04 2.62 -4.56
N GLU A 23 4.15 3.27 -3.82
CA GLU A 23 3.95 3.00 -2.39
C GLU A 23 3.33 1.61 -2.15
N ILE A 24 2.29 1.24 -2.91
CA ILE A 24 1.71 -0.13 -2.87
C ILE A 24 2.80 -1.17 -3.14
N ARG A 25 3.63 -0.97 -4.17
CA ARG A 25 4.73 -1.88 -4.49
C ARG A 25 5.78 -1.97 -3.38
N THR A 26 6.00 -0.88 -2.66
CA THR A 26 6.92 -0.82 -1.52
C THR A 26 6.35 -1.61 -0.33
N ILE A 27 5.06 -1.45 -0.05
CA ILE A 27 4.37 -2.23 0.99
C ILE A 27 4.40 -3.73 0.67
N GLY A 28 4.18 -4.12 -0.59
CA GLY A 28 4.29 -5.51 -1.02
C GLY A 28 5.65 -6.13 -0.68
N LYS A 29 6.75 -5.41 -0.96
CA LYS A 29 8.09 -5.84 -0.55
C LYS A 29 8.26 -5.94 0.96
N GLN A 30 7.76 -4.95 1.71
CA GLN A 30 7.84 -4.97 3.17
C GLN A 30 7.08 -6.16 3.78
N LEU A 31 5.96 -6.58 3.19
CA LEU A 31 5.22 -7.77 3.60
C LEU A 31 6.02 -9.05 3.32
N GLU A 32 6.66 -9.16 2.15
CA GLU A 32 7.54 -10.29 1.80
C GLU A 32 8.75 -10.38 2.75
N ASP A 33 9.39 -9.24 3.03
CA ASP A 33 10.53 -9.13 3.94
C ASP A 33 10.13 -9.53 5.38
N LEU A 34 9.01 -8.99 5.89
CA LEU A 34 8.50 -9.35 7.21
C LEU A 34 8.13 -10.83 7.32
N HIS A 35 7.55 -11.40 6.25
CA HIS A 35 7.24 -12.82 6.23
C HIS A 35 8.51 -13.67 6.34
N SER A 36 9.55 -13.32 5.58
CA SER A 36 10.84 -14.01 5.59
C SER A 36 11.53 -13.90 6.96
N ILE A 37 11.56 -12.70 7.55
CA ILE A 37 12.11 -12.46 8.89
C ILE A 37 11.34 -13.28 9.92
N HIS A 38 10.01 -13.27 9.86
CA HIS A 38 9.18 -14.00 10.82
C HIS A 38 9.43 -15.51 10.76
N GLN A 39 9.54 -16.10 9.56
CA GLN A 39 9.85 -17.51 9.42
C GLN A 39 11.20 -17.87 10.05
N GLU A 40 12.21 -17.04 9.80
CA GLU A 40 13.55 -17.24 10.34
C GLU A 40 13.58 -17.09 11.87
N GLU A 41 12.90 -16.08 12.42
CA GLU A 41 12.77 -15.92 13.87
C GLU A 41 12.09 -17.14 14.51
N GLN A 42 11.00 -17.66 13.92
CA GLN A 42 10.34 -18.86 14.44
C GLN A 42 11.25 -20.08 14.41
N ARG A 43 12.04 -20.24 13.34
CA ARG A 43 13.07 -21.29 13.25
C ARG A 43 14.07 -21.15 14.41
N LEU A 44 14.63 -19.97 14.61
CA LEU A 44 15.61 -19.71 15.67
C LEU A 44 15.04 -19.94 17.07
N TYR A 45 13.83 -19.45 17.37
CA TYR A 45 13.18 -19.72 18.65
C TYR A 45 12.97 -21.22 18.89
N SER A 46 12.58 -21.97 17.86
CA SER A 46 12.41 -23.43 17.99
C SER A 46 13.72 -24.15 18.28
N GLU A 47 14.83 -23.73 17.65
CA GLU A 47 16.16 -24.29 17.85
C GLU A 47 16.71 -23.97 19.25
N VAL A 48 16.52 -22.73 19.71
CA VAL A 48 16.91 -22.32 21.05
C VAL A 48 16.12 -23.12 22.09
N VAL A 49 14.79 -23.19 21.98
CA VAL A 49 13.95 -23.95 22.93
C VAL A 49 14.34 -25.43 22.97
N ALA A 50 14.68 -26.04 21.83
CA ALA A 50 15.09 -27.44 21.77
C ALA A 50 16.43 -27.71 22.49
N THR A 51 17.33 -26.73 22.49
CA THR A 51 18.69 -26.84 23.05
C THR A 51 18.83 -26.24 24.46
N SER A 52 17.87 -25.42 24.89
CA SER A 52 17.84 -24.78 26.21
C SER A 52 17.59 -25.74 27.36
N SER A 53 18.13 -25.36 28.53
CA SER A 53 17.82 -25.98 29.81
C SER A 53 16.33 -25.81 30.16
N PRO A 54 15.73 -26.68 31.01
CA PRO A 54 14.30 -26.60 31.34
C PRO A 54 13.85 -25.23 31.87
N GLU A 55 14.70 -24.55 32.64
CA GLU A 55 14.43 -23.23 33.22
C GLU A 55 14.38 -22.13 32.14
N GLU A 56 15.24 -22.22 31.13
CA GLU A 56 15.32 -21.25 30.03
C GLU A 56 14.28 -21.49 28.93
N ARG A 57 13.76 -22.71 28.80
CA ARG A 57 12.76 -23.06 27.76
C ARG A 57 11.52 -22.18 27.84
N HIS A 58 10.99 -21.98 29.05
CA HIS A 58 9.80 -21.15 29.23
C HIS A 58 10.04 -19.71 28.80
N TYR A 59 11.19 -19.14 29.16
CA TYR A 59 11.57 -17.79 28.75
C TYR A 59 11.60 -17.63 27.22
N PHE A 60 12.23 -18.57 26.50
CA PHE A 60 12.32 -18.49 25.04
C PHE A 60 11.00 -18.80 24.33
N GLN A 61 10.15 -19.65 24.91
CA GLN A 61 8.80 -19.89 24.41
C GLN A 61 7.94 -18.63 24.49
N ASP A 62 7.93 -17.95 25.64
CA ASP A 62 7.16 -16.72 25.83
C ASP A 62 7.65 -15.62 24.88
N ARG A 63 8.97 -15.46 24.73
CA ARG A 63 9.56 -14.52 23.77
C ARG A 63 9.20 -14.83 22.32
N GLY A 64 9.14 -16.11 21.94
CA GLY A 64 8.73 -16.52 20.61
C GLY A 64 7.26 -16.20 20.30
N LEU A 65 6.39 -16.29 21.31
CA LEU A 65 4.98 -15.87 21.21
C LEU A 65 4.86 -14.35 21.07
N ASP A 66 5.61 -13.59 21.86
CA ASP A 66 5.63 -12.12 21.77
C ASP A 66 6.12 -11.63 20.39
N SER A 67 7.21 -12.21 19.87
CA SER A 67 7.71 -11.89 18.51
C SER A 67 6.65 -12.20 17.45
N ARG A 68 5.95 -13.34 17.57
CA ARG A 68 4.86 -13.70 16.64
C ARG A 68 3.71 -12.71 16.66
N ASP A 69 3.28 -12.28 17.85
CA ASP A 69 2.22 -11.27 17.99
C ASP A 69 2.65 -9.92 17.38
N GLN A 70 3.90 -9.50 17.61
CA GLN A 70 4.45 -8.27 17.00
C GLN A 70 4.51 -8.35 15.47
N SER A 71 4.97 -9.47 14.92
CA SER A 71 5.00 -9.69 13.47
C SER A 71 3.60 -9.67 12.87
N THR A 72 2.63 -10.34 13.50
CA THR A 72 1.23 -10.34 13.07
C THR A 72 0.64 -8.92 13.05
N LYS A 73 0.91 -8.13 14.10
CA LYS A 73 0.48 -6.72 14.17
C LYS A 73 1.14 -5.86 13.09
N ALA A 74 2.42 -6.09 12.78
CA ALA A 74 3.12 -5.38 11.72
C ALA A 74 2.54 -5.71 10.34
N GLN A 75 2.29 -6.98 10.05
CA GLN A 75 1.63 -7.43 8.83
C GLN A 75 0.23 -6.82 8.68
N GLN A 76 -0.57 -6.84 9.75
CA GLN A 76 -1.91 -6.24 9.72
C GLN A 76 -1.86 -4.74 9.39
N ARG A 77 -0.95 -3.98 10.02
CA ARG A 77 -0.80 -2.54 9.75
C ARG A 77 -0.40 -2.25 8.30
N LEU A 78 0.47 -3.06 7.72
CA LEU A 78 0.84 -2.93 6.31
C LEU A 78 -0.33 -3.28 5.39
N ALA A 79 -1.07 -4.34 5.68
CA ALA A 79 -2.27 -4.72 4.92
C ALA A 79 -3.36 -3.64 4.98
N ASP A 80 -3.56 -3.01 6.13
CA ASP A 80 -4.51 -1.89 6.27
C ASP A 80 -4.07 -0.67 5.46
N LYS A 81 -2.76 -0.34 5.46
CA LYS A 81 -2.21 0.73 4.61
C LYS A 81 -2.35 0.42 3.12
N GLU A 82 -2.07 -0.81 2.71
CA GLU A 82 -2.25 -1.25 1.32
C GLU A 82 -3.71 -1.11 0.88
N ARG A 83 -4.66 -1.46 1.76
CA ARG A 83 -6.10 -1.29 1.49
C ARG A 83 -6.48 0.17 1.29
N GLU A 84 -6.01 1.07 2.15
CA GLU A 84 -6.28 2.51 2.00
C GLU A 84 -5.64 3.07 0.72
N LEU A 85 -4.41 2.68 0.38
CA LEU A 85 -3.78 3.09 -0.88
C LEU A 85 -4.53 2.58 -2.11
N ASN A 86 -5.04 1.35 -2.08
CA ASN A 86 -5.87 0.82 -3.16
C ASN A 86 -7.19 1.57 -3.31
N LYS A 87 -7.79 2.01 -2.19
CA LYS A 87 -8.97 2.88 -2.21
C LYS A 87 -8.64 4.24 -2.82
N THR A 88 -7.53 4.87 -2.41
CA THR A 88 -7.06 6.13 -3.00
C THR A 88 -6.78 5.98 -4.49
N LYS A 89 -6.12 4.90 -4.91
CA LYS A 89 -5.89 4.59 -6.32
C LYS A 89 -7.18 4.54 -7.13
N LYS A 90 -8.23 3.90 -6.59
CA LYS A 90 -9.54 3.86 -7.24
C LYS A 90 -10.16 5.26 -7.38
N GLN A 91 -10.09 6.07 -6.32
CA GLN A 91 -10.60 7.45 -6.36
C GLN A 91 -9.86 8.32 -7.38
N LEU A 92 -8.54 8.14 -7.50
CA LEU A 92 -7.74 8.85 -8.50
C LEU A 92 -8.10 8.45 -9.94
N LEU A 93 -8.43 7.18 -10.20
CA LEU A 93 -8.91 6.73 -11.51
C LEU A 93 -10.29 7.32 -11.84
N GLU A 94 -11.19 7.37 -10.86
CA GLU A 94 -12.51 8.00 -11.02
C GLU A 94 -12.37 9.51 -11.31
N ALA A 95 -11.48 10.20 -10.59
CA ALA A 95 -11.20 11.62 -10.81
C ALA A 95 -10.56 11.89 -12.18
N GLU A 96 -9.67 11.00 -12.63
CA GLU A 96 -9.07 11.08 -13.98
C GLU A 96 -10.15 10.97 -15.06
N GLU A 97 -11.04 9.96 -14.95
CA GLU A 97 -12.14 9.77 -15.90
C GLU A 97 -13.10 10.97 -15.91
N GLU A 98 -13.45 11.51 -14.74
CA GLU A 98 -14.29 12.71 -14.65
C GLU A 98 -13.64 13.92 -15.31
N THR A 99 -12.33 14.10 -15.13
CA THR A 99 -11.58 15.20 -15.74
C THR A 99 -11.55 15.07 -17.27
N TYR A 100 -11.35 13.85 -17.79
CA TYR A 100 -11.47 13.60 -19.23
C TYR A 100 -12.86 13.92 -19.78
N ARG A 101 -13.93 13.55 -19.05
CA ARG A 101 -15.31 13.87 -19.45
C ARG A 101 -15.56 15.38 -19.48
N LYS A 102 -15.06 16.12 -18.49
CA LYS A 102 -15.16 17.60 -18.45
C LYS A 102 -14.46 18.24 -19.64
N GLN A 103 -13.22 17.83 -19.92
CA GLN A 103 -12.46 18.34 -21.05
C GLN A 103 -13.17 18.07 -22.39
N ARG A 104 -13.71 16.85 -22.58
CA ARG A 104 -14.47 16.49 -23.78
C ARG A 104 -15.74 17.32 -23.94
N ASN A 105 -16.48 17.55 -22.86
CA ASN A 105 -17.73 18.33 -22.93
C ASN A 105 -17.45 19.81 -23.22
N ALA A 106 -16.41 20.38 -22.61
CA ALA A 106 -15.99 21.76 -22.88
C ALA A 106 -15.61 21.95 -24.36
N LEU A 107 -14.86 21.00 -24.94
CA LEU A 107 -14.53 20.99 -26.37
C LEU A 107 -15.78 20.96 -27.27
N LEU A 108 -16.76 20.12 -26.94
CA LEU A 108 -18.00 20.02 -27.71
C LEU A 108 -18.85 21.30 -27.60
N GLU A 109 -18.93 21.91 -26.42
CA GLU A 109 -19.61 23.21 -26.25
C GLU A 109 -18.95 24.32 -27.07
N GLU A 110 -17.61 24.41 -27.05
CA GLU A 110 -16.88 25.37 -27.88
C GLU A 110 -17.09 25.16 -29.38
N GLU A 111 -17.22 23.91 -29.84
CA GLU A 111 -17.53 23.61 -31.25
C GLU A 111 -18.97 24.01 -31.63
N MET A 112 -19.95 23.82 -30.73
CA MET A 112 -21.32 24.23 -30.95
C MET A 112 -21.50 25.76 -30.95
N GLU A 113 -20.78 26.49 -30.09
CA GLU A 113 -20.85 27.96 -30.04
C GLU A 113 -20.23 28.65 -31.26
N LYS A 114 -19.38 27.93 -32.02
CA LYS A 114 -18.72 28.42 -33.23
C LYS A 114 -19.54 28.14 -34.52
N GLN A 115 -20.67 27.44 -34.42
CA GLN A 115 -21.60 27.16 -35.54
C GLN A 115 -22.81 28.11 -35.51
#